data_AF-A0A497GB34-F1
#
_entry.id   AF-A0A497GB34-F1
#
_cell.length_a   1.000
_cell.length_b   1.000
_cell.length_c   1.000
_cell.angle_alpha   90.00
_cell.angle_beta   90.00
_cell.angle_gamma   90.00
#
_symmetry.space_group_name_H-M   'P 1'
#
loop_
_entity.id
_entity.type
_entity.pdbx_description
1 polymer ?
#
loop_
_entity_poly.entity_id
_entity_poly.type
_entity_poly.pdbx_seq_one_letter_code
_entity_poly.pdbx_strand_id
1 'polypeptide(L)'
;MSVDRRYLHEYENPLIVGINREPPRASFIPHPDKRSALENDFLESPWKLSLNGKWRFKLVKNPGEVPDGFYRPDFDDSSWDVVEVPSNWQLLGYDKPIYLNIRYP
;
A
#
# COMPACT_ATOMS: atom_id res chain seq x y z
N MET A 1 12.00 -30.80 9.59
CA MET A 1 12.31 -30.70 8.14
C MET A 1 12.84 -29.31 7.89
N SER A 2 14.07 -29.19 7.37
CA SER A 2 14.70 -27.90 7.06
C SER A 2 14.02 -27.34 5.81
N VAL A 3 13.16 -26.33 5.96
CA VAL A 3 12.60 -25.61 4.81
C VAL A 3 13.76 -24.83 4.18
N ASP A 4 14.06 -25.15 2.92
CA ASP A 4 15.08 -24.43 2.16
C ASP A 4 14.62 -22.97 1.99
N ARG A 5 15.32 -22.06 2.66
CA ARG A 5 14.99 -20.63 2.71
C ARG A 5 15.05 -19.95 1.33
N ARG A 6 15.56 -20.63 0.31
CA ARG A 6 15.58 -20.15 -1.09
C ARG A 6 14.21 -20.16 -1.78
N TYR A 7 13.19 -20.78 -1.17
CA TYR A 7 11.83 -20.92 -1.75
C TYR A 7 10.72 -20.26 -0.93
N LEU A 8 11.06 -19.43 0.06
CA LEU A 8 10.06 -18.67 0.80
C LEU A 8 9.59 -17.49 -0.05
N HIS A 9 8.28 -17.19 0.02
CA HIS A 9 7.77 -15.94 -0.52
C HIS A 9 8.47 -14.75 0.17
N GLU A 10 8.58 -13.61 -0.51
CA GLU A 10 9.30 -12.45 0.04
C GLU A 10 8.71 -11.99 1.38
N TYR A 11 7.38 -12.08 1.54
CA TYR A 11 6.67 -11.74 2.78
C TYR A 11 6.86 -12.76 3.92
N GLU A 12 7.49 -13.91 3.68
CA GLU A 12 7.84 -14.92 4.69
C GLU A 12 9.32 -14.87 5.08
N ASN A 13 10.15 -14.07 4.39
CA ASN A 13 11.57 -13.96 4.64
C ASN A 13 11.93 -12.69 5.42
N PRO A 14 12.28 -12.78 6.72
CA PRO A 14 12.54 -11.62 7.56
C PRO A 14 13.81 -10.83 7.17
N LEU A 15 14.67 -11.39 6.30
CA LEU A 15 15.84 -10.70 5.78
C LEU A 15 15.48 -9.75 4.62
N ILE A 16 14.30 -9.90 4.04
CA ILE A 16 13.79 -9.02 2.97
C ILE A 16 12.92 -7.95 3.62
N VAL A 17 13.51 -6.77 3.85
CA VAL A 17 12.82 -5.61 4.44
C VAL A 17 12.37 -4.58 3.39
N GLY A 18 12.72 -4.81 2.12
CA GLY A 18 12.36 -3.97 0.98
C GLY A 18 13.16 -4.35 -0.28
N ILE A 19 12.54 -4.16 -1.44
CA ILE A 19 13.15 -4.43 -2.75
C ILE A 19 13.01 -3.15 -3.57
N ASN A 20 14.11 -2.68 -4.18
CA ASN A 20 14.14 -1.48 -5.03
C ASN A 20 13.55 -0.20 -4.40
N ARG A 21 13.59 -0.07 -3.07
CA ARG A 21 13.19 1.15 -2.38
C ARG A 21 14.36 2.14 -2.36
N GLU A 22 14.06 3.41 -2.62
CA GLU A 22 15.02 4.50 -2.44
C GLU A 22 15.58 4.55 -1.00
N PRO A 23 16.84 4.99 -0.81
CA PRO A 23 17.43 5.13 0.52
C PRO A 23 16.63 6.08 1.44
N PRO A 24 16.60 5.81 2.76
CA PRO A 24 15.93 6.70 3.70
C PRO A 24 16.59 8.10 3.70
N ARG A 25 15.76 9.14 3.71
CA ARG A 25 16.16 10.55 3.75
C ARG A 25 15.16 11.39 4.55
N ALA A 26 15.52 12.62 4.88
CA ALA A 26 14.61 13.56 5.50
C ALA A 26 13.38 13.81 4.60
N SER A 27 12.21 14.01 5.22
CA SER A 27 10.96 14.32 4.53
C SER A 27 11.03 15.70 3.88
N PHE A 28 10.77 15.77 2.57
CA PHE A 28 10.54 17.02 1.87
C PHE A 28 9.76 16.76 0.59
N ILE A 29 9.02 17.78 0.17
CA ILE A 29 8.34 17.87 -1.13
C ILE A 29 9.09 18.95 -1.91
N PRO A 30 9.39 18.75 -3.20
CA PRO A 30 10.11 19.75 -3.96
C PRO A 30 9.19 20.96 -4.18
N HIS A 31 9.74 22.17 -4.10
CA HIS A 31 9.02 23.43 -4.34
C HIS A 31 9.74 24.26 -5.42
N PRO A 32 9.02 25.05 -6.21
CA PRO A 32 9.61 25.82 -7.31
C PRO A 32 10.57 26.92 -6.83
N ASP A 33 10.32 27.50 -5.65
CA ASP A 33 11.13 28.59 -5.10
C ASP A 33 11.16 28.60 -3.56
N LYS A 34 12.13 29.34 -3.01
CA LYS A 34 12.35 29.47 -1.56
C LYS A 34 11.14 30.02 -0.80
N ARG A 35 10.37 30.94 -1.40
CA ARG A 35 9.22 31.55 -0.72
C ARG A 35 8.13 30.52 -0.51
N SER A 36 7.75 29.79 -1.58
CA SER A 36 6.78 28.69 -1.49
C SER A 36 7.23 27.57 -0.53
N ALA A 37 8.53 27.28 -0.46
CA ALA A 37 9.08 26.32 0.49
C ALA A 37 8.98 26.80 1.96
N LEU A 38 9.14 28.09 2.22
CA LEU A 38 9.07 28.68 3.57
C LEU A 38 7.64 28.87 4.07
N GLU A 39 6.68 29.11 3.17
CA GLU A 39 5.25 29.11 3.49
C GLU A 39 4.78 27.72 3.99
N ASN A 40 5.60 26.67 3.75
CA ASN A 40 5.48 25.32 4.31
C ASN A 40 4.12 24.65 4.08
N ASP A 41 3.48 25.00 2.97
CA ASP A 41 2.29 24.30 2.54
C ASP A 41 2.70 23.04 1.77
N PHE A 42 3.03 21.98 2.52
CA PHE A 42 3.33 20.64 1.97
C PHE A 42 2.22 20.11 1.05
N LEU A 43 1.03 20.72 1.04
CA LEU A 43 -0.09 20.31 0.20
C LEU A 43 -0.06 20.96 -1.19
N GLU A 44 0.55 22.13 -1.35
CA GLU A 44 0.33 23.01 -2.51
C GLU A 44 1.49 23.06 -3.51
N SER A 45 2.51 22.19 -3.39
CA SER A 45 3.55 22.13 -4.42
C SER A 45 2.95 21.69 -5.77
N PRO A 46 3.24 22.42 -6.88
CA PRO A 46 2.76 22.05 -8.22
C PRO A 46 3.40 20.75 -8.74
N TRP A 47 4.44 20.24 -8.05
CA TRP A 47 5.10 18.97 -8.38
C TRP A 47 4.61 17.80 -7.53
N LYS A 48 3.52 18.00 -6.78
CA LYS A 48 2.86 16.98 -6.00
C LYS A 48 1.48 16.70 -6.62
N LEU A 49 1.14 15.42 -6.70
CA LEU A 49 -0.21 14.98 -7.02
C LEU A 49 -0.69 14.04 -5.91
N SER A 50 -1.82 14.37 -5.28
CA SER A 50 -2.48 13.46 -4.35
C SER A 50 -3.16 12.33 -5.13
N LEU A 51 -2.98 11.09 -4.65
CA LEU A 51 -3.71 9.92 -5.17
C LEU A 51 -4.76 9.42 -4.16
N ASN A 52 -5.05 10.20 -3.11
CA ASN A 52 -6.18 9.91 -2.22
C ASN A 52 -7.50 10.04 -2.99
N GLY A 53 -8.49 9.25 -2.57
CA GLY A 53 -9.82 9.22 -3.19
C GLY A 53 -10.27 7.80 -3.46
N LYS A 54 -11.01 7.61 -4.57
CA LYS A 54 -11.67 6.36 -4.91
C LYS A 54 -10.75 5.38 -5.63
N TRP A 55 -10.63 4.18 -5.07
CA TRP A 55 -9.85 3.08 -5.64
C TRP A 55 -10.72 1.84 -5.83
N ARG A 56 -10.50 1.11 -6.94
CA ARG A 56 -11.07 -0.22 -7.16
C ARG A 56 -10.44 -1.20 -6.18
N PHE A 57 -11.25 -1.98 -5.48
CA PHE A 57 -10.79 -2.83 -4.40
C PHE A 57 -11.52 -4.17 -4.36
N LYS A 58 -10.76 -5.23 -4.10
CA LYS A 58 -11.26 -6.58 -3.90
C LYS A 58 -10.45 -7.28 -2.81
N LEU A 59 -11.14 -7.72 -1.76
CA LEU A 59 -10.55 -8.58 -0.73
C LEU A 59 -10.72 -10.06 -1.12
N VAL A 60 -9.66 -10.83 -1.00
CA VAL A 60 -9.65 -12.30 -1.16
C VAL A 60 -9.14 -12.96 0.12
N LYS A 61 -9.42 -14.25 0.33
CA LYS A 61 -9.10 -14.92 1.61
C LYS A 61 -7.61 -15.22 1.78
N ASN A 62 -6.90 -15.45 0.69
CA ASN A 62 -5.48 -15.76 0.67
C ASN A 62 -4.87 -15.38 -0.69
N PRO A 63 -3.53 -15.24 -0.79
CA PRO A 63 -2.87 -14.84 -2.04
C PRO A 63 -3.15 -15.73 -3.25
N GLY A 64 -3.45 -17.03 -3.04
CA GLY A 64 -3.77 -17.97 -4.12
C GLY A 64 -5.15 -17.78 -4.75
N GLU A 65 -6.02 -16.95 -4.16
CA GLU A 65 -7.34 -16.60 -4.69
C GLU A 65 -7.35 -15.29 -5.47
N VAL A 66 -6.21 -14.60 -5.57
CA VAL A 66 -6.10 -13.35 -6.35
C VAL A 66 -6.31 -13.65 -7.83
N PRO A 67 -7.14 -12.88 -8.56
CA PRO A 67 -7.30 -13.08 -10.00
C PRO A 67 -5.98 -12.91 -10.76
N ASP A 68 -5.65 -13.90 -11.60
CA ASP A 68 -4.44 -13.83 -12.43
C ASP A 68 -4.45 -12.59 -13.33
N GLY A 69 -3.32 -11.89 -13.37
CA GLY A 69 -3.14 -10.72 -14.22
C GLY A 69 -3.86 -9.44 -13.76
N PHE A 70 -4.36 -9.37 -12.53
CA PHE A 70 -5.03 -8.16 -11.99
C PHE A 70 -4.18 -6.88 -12.06
N TYR A 71 -2.85 -7.01 -12.11
CA TYR A 71 -1.91 -5.89 -12.19
C TYR A 71 -1.74 -5.35 -13.62
N ARG A 72 -2.30 -6.02 -14.63
CA ARG A 72 -2.15 -5.63 -16.04
C ARG A 72 -3.08 -4.44 -16.35
N PRO A 73 -2.65 -3.44 -17.14
CA PRO A 73 -3.47 -2.27 -17.45
C PRO A 73 -4.78 -2.57 -18.20
N ASP A 74 -4.84 -3.71 -18.89
CA ASP A 74 -5.98 -4.20 -19.67
C ASP A 74 -6.91 -5.14 -18.89
N PHE A 75 -6.66 -5.35 -17.59
CA PHE A 75 -7.53 -6.17 -16.75
C PHE A 75 -8.87 -5.47 -16.49
N ASP A 76 -9.98 -6.21 -16.61
CA ASP A 76 -11.31 -5.68 -16.31
C ASP A 76 -11.64 -5.81 -14.81
N ASP A 77 -11.56 -4.68 -14.10
CA ASP A 77 -11.90 -4.54 -12.68
C ASP A 77 -13.29 -3.94 -12.44
N SER A 78 -14.13 -3.83 -13.48
CA SER A 78 -15.44 -3.15 -13.40
C SER A 78 -16.39 -3.72 -12.35
N SER A 79 -16.24 -5.03 -12.06
CA SER A 79 -17.00 -5.76 -11.04
C SER A 79 -16.51 -5.56 -9.60
N TRP A 80 -15.38 -4.86 -9.40
CA TRP A 80 -14.81 -4.62 -8.07
C TRP A 80 -15.48 -3.44 -7.40
N ASP A 81 -15.50 -3.47 -6.08
CA ASP A 81 -16.01 -2.37 -5.28
C ASP A 81 -15.11 -1.14 -5.41
N VAL A 82 -15.60 -0.01 -4.91
CA VAL A 82 -14.85 1.25 -4.83
C VAL A 82 -14.76 1.69 -3.38
N VAL A 83 -13.54 1.91 -2.89
CA VAL A 83 -13.26 2.36 -1.51
C VAL A 83 -12.54 3.70 -1.50
N GLU A 84 -12.71 4.47 -0.43
CA GLU A 84 -11.94 5.70 -0.19
C GLU A 84 -10.58 5.38 0.44
N VAL A 85 -9.51 5.98 -0.08
CA VAL A 85 -8.12 5.84 0.40
C VAL A 85 -7.63 7.20 0.91
N PRO A 86 -7.02 7.28 2.12
CA PRO A 86 -6.62 6.18 3.00
C PRO A 86 -7.76 5.68 3.91
N SER A 87 -7.82 4.37 4.13
CA SER A 87 -8.76 3.72 5.07
C SER A 87 -8.24 2.36 5.54
N ASN A 88 -8.86 1.81 6.59
CA ASN A 88 -8.70 0.40 6.98
C ASN A 88 -9.90 -0.38 6.46
N TRP A 89 -9.70 -1.41 5.65
CA TRP A 89 -10.81 -2.12 4.98
C TRP A 89 -11.78 -2.81 5.96
N GLN A 90 -11.34 -3.19 7.17
CA GLN A 90 -12.22 -3.74 8.20
C GLN A 90 -13.32 -2.74 8.60
N LEU A 91 -13.01 -1.44 8.60
CA LEU A 91 -13.99 -0.38 8.90
C LEU A 91 -14.97 -0.12 7.75
N LEU A 92 -14.70 -0.68 6.58
CA LEU A 92 -15.57 -0.63 5.40
C LEU A 92 -16.40 -1.91 5.22
N GLY A 93 -16.28 -2.89 6.13
CA GLY A 93 -17.09 -4.11 6.13
C GLY A 93 -16.48 -5.33 5.43
N TYR A 94 -15.22 -5.27 4.98
CA TYR A 94 -14.58 -6.38 4.26
C TYR A 94 -14.10 -7.53 5.15
N ASP A 95 -13.77 -7.25 6.42
CA ASP A 95 -13.36 -8.25 7.40
C ASP A 95 -13.54 -7.71 8.84
N LYS A 96 -13.29 -8.54 9.85
CA LYS A 96 -13.41 -8.18 11.26
C LYS A 96 -12.11 -7.59 11.83
N PRO A 97 -12.17 -6.49 12.60
CA PRO A 97 -11.02 -6.06 13.38
C PRO A 97 -10.76 -7.05 14.53
N ILE A 98 -9.49 -7.41 14.74
CA ILE A 98 -9.06 -8.33 15.80
C ILE A 98 -8.23 -7.54 16.81
N TYR A 99 -8.63 -7.58 18.08
CA TYR A 99 -7.89 -6.98 19.19
C TYR A 99 -7.35 -8.08 20.11
N LEU A 100 -6.02 -8.12 20.28
CA LEU A 100 -5.31 -9.07 21.13
C LEU A 100 -4.19 -8.33 21.86
N ASN A 101 -3.96 -8.65 23.13
CA ASN A 101 -2.93 -7.99 23.94
C ASN A 101 -1.52 -8.61 23.74
N ILE A 102 -1.42 -9.95 23.75
CA ILE A 102 -0.11 -10.66 23.76
C ILE A 102 0.02 -11.67 22.61
N ARG A 103 -1.04 -12.41 22.31
CA ARG A 103 -0.99 -13.49 21.32
C ARG A 103 -1.04 -12.92 19.91
N TYR A 104 -0.29 -13.54 19.00
CA TYR A 104 -0.53 -13.37 17.57
C TYR A 104 -1.91 -13.94 17.21
N PRO A 105 -2.63 -13.29 16.27
CA PRO A 105 -3.94 -13.73 15.81
C PRO A 105 -3.91 -15.08 15.08
#